data_AF-A0A358AAY5-F1
#
_entry.id   AF-A0A358AAY5-F1
#
_cell.length_a   1.000
_cell.length_b   1.000
_cell.length_c   1.000
_cell.angle_alpha   90.00
_cell.angle_beta   90.00
_cell.angle_gamma   90.00
#
_symmetry.space_group_name_H-M   'P 1'
#
loop_
_entity.id
_entity.type
_entity.pdbx_description
1 polymer ?
#
loop_
_entity_poly.entity_id
_entity_poly.type
_entity_poly.pdbx_seq_one_letter_code
_entity_poly.pdbx_strand_id
1 'polypeptide(L)'
;MLEILFGLKTHAILDVWTIEHLLSGLSVGSAVKKKNHKVFQKILNVVEHNHHSWWFDISGVLFIAYAWETLEHYLETGLAGSHVEYWFQGVEFWPNRLITDPLMLVLGYIIAKKYSFLIWPARFLSVVWLIVHIFILPHSMYLQEILFK
;
A
#
# COMPACT_ATOMS: atom_id res chain seq x y z
N MET A 1 -24.16 -1.24 -7.53
CA MET A 1 -23.79 -0.33 -6.42
C MET A 1 -22.68 -0.92 -5.55
N LEU A 2 -22.79 -2.20 -5.13
CA LEU A 2 -21.73 -2.88 -4.38
C LEU A 2 -20.42 -3.01 -5.20
N GLU A 3 -20.53 -3.28 -6.50
CA GLU A 3 -19.39 -3.44 -7.43
C GLU A 3 -18.53 -2.18 -7.60
N ILE A 4 -19.09 -0.98 -7.38
CA ILE A 4 -18.31 0.27 -7.38
C ILE A 4 -17.53 0.41 -6.06
N LEU A 5 -18.06 -0.14 -4.97
CA LEU A 5 -17.41 -0.08 -3.67
C LEU A 5 -16.27 -1.10 -3.55
N PHE A 6 -16.53 -2.37 -3.90
CA PHE A 6 -15.57 -3.46 -3.88
C PHE A 6 -15.76 -4.33 -5.12
N GLY A 7 -14.73 -4.46 -5.95
CA GLY A 7 -14.88 -5.09 -7.28
C GLY A 7 -13.56 -5.15 -8.04
N LEU A 8 -13.60 -5.20 -9.37
CA LEU A 8 -12.37 -5.20 -10.15
C LEU A 8 -11.74 -3.80 -10.16
N LYS A 9 -10.40 -3.76 -10.13
CA LYS A 9 -9.61 -2.52 -10.01
C LYS A 9 -9.94 -1.44 -11.05
N THR A 10 -10.48 -1.81 -12.22
CA THR A 10 -10.79 -0.87 -13.30
C THR A 10 -12.03 -0.01 -13.03
N HIS A 11 -12.88 -0.38 -12.06
CA HIS A 11 -14.14 0.33 -11.78
C HIS A 11 -14.51 0.42 -10.30
N ALA A 12 -13.82 -0.31 -9.42
CA ALA A 12 -14.10 -0.31 -7.99
C ALA A 12 -13.16 0.62 -7.21
N ILE A 13 -13.69 1.18 -6.12
CA ILE A 13 -12.96 2.03 -5.19
C ILE A 13 -12.05 1.21 -4.27
N LEU A 14 -12.43 -0.05 -3.99
CA LEU A 14 -11.67 -1.04 -3.24
C LEU A 14 -11.59 -2.32 -4.05
N ASP A 15 -10.54 -3.09 -3.82
CA ASP A 15 -10.32 -4.38 -4.44
C ASP A 15 -9.49 -5.30 -3.52
N VAL A 16 -9.04 -6.44 -4.03
CA VAL A 16 -8.22 -7.37 -3.25
C VAL A 16 -6.88 -6.77 -2.82
N TRP A 17 -6.34 -5.80 -3.57
CA TRP A 17 -5.06 -5.15 -3.28
C TRP A 17 -5.17 -4.10 -2.18
N THR A 18 -6.37 -3.60 -1.89
CA THR A 18 -6.66 -2.79 -0.69
C THR A 18 -6.14 -3.46 0.60
N ILE A 19 -6.24 -4.80 0.70
CA ILE A 19 -5.71 -5.56 1.84
C ILE A 19 -4.19 -5.44 1.91
N GLU A 20 -3.52 -5.60 0.77
CA GLU A 20 -2.08 -5.47 0.67
C GLU A 20 -1.61 -4.05 1.00
N HIS A 21 -2.30 -3.02 0.48
CA HIS A 21 -2.04 -1.62 0.82
C HIS A 21 -2.14 -1.35 2.32
N LEU A 22 -3.14 -1.92 2.99
CA LEU A 22 -3.27 -1.84 4.44
C LEU A 22 -2.09 -2.53 5.16
N LEU A 23 -1.78 -3.78 4.80
CA LEU A 23 -0.69 -4.56 5.42
C LEU A 23 0.68 -3.90 5.23
N SER A 24 0.94 -3.44 4.01
CA SER A 24 2.14 -2.67 3.66
C SER A 24 2.19 -1.34 4.41
N GLY A 25 1.06 -0.67 4.63
CA GLY A 25 0.94 0.51 5.46
C GLY A 25 1.47 0.34 6.90
N LEU A 26 1.22 -0.81 7.54
CA LEU A 26 1.78 -1.10 8.87
C LEU A 26 3.31 -1.12 8.85
N SER A 27 3.89 -1.71 7.81
CA SER A 27 5.33 -1.84 7.65
C SER A 27 6.02 -0.55 7.25
N VAL A 28 5.54 0.08 6.18
CA VAL A 28 6.05 1.33 5.63
C VAL A 28 5.91 2.44 6.66
N GLY A 29 4.74 2.56 7.29
CA GLY A 29 4.49 3.54 8.35
C GLY A 29 5.46 3.43 9.52
N SER A 30 5.74 2.21 9.98
CA SER A 30 6.73 1.98 11.04
C SER A 30 8.16 2.35 10.61
N ALA A 31 8.52 2.03 9.37
CA ALA A 31 9.83 2.39 8.81
C ALA A 31 10.00 3.91 8.67
N VAL A 32 8.99 4.60 8.14
CA VAL A 32 8.96 6.06 8.00
C VAL A 32 9.08 6.72 9.37
N LYS A 33 8.27 6.32 10.34
CA LYS A 33 8.33 6.84 11.73
C LYS A 33 9.74 6.70 12.32
N LYS A 34 10.35 5.51 12.18
CA LYS A 34 11.69 5.25 12.70
C LYS A 34 12.74 6.13 12.01
N LYS A 35 12.62 6.32 10.69
CA LYS A 35 13.54 7.18 9.92
C LYS A 35 13.38 8.65 10.33
N ASN A 36 12.16 9.15 10.39
CA ASN A 36 11.87 10.52 10.79
C ASN A 36 12.38 10.81 12.20
N HIS A 37 12.12 9.93 13.16
CA HIS A 37 12.62 10.09 14.53
C HIS A 37 14.15 10.23 14.57
N LYS A 38 14.88 9.40 13.83
CA LYS A 38 16.35 9.50 13.72
C LYS A 38 16.82 10.81 13.08
N VAL A 39 16.10 11.29 12.06
CA VAL A 39 16.41 12.56 11.41
C VAL A 39 16.20 13.72 12.37
N PHE A 40 15.11 13.73 13.14
CA PHE A 40 14.84 14.74 14.16
C PHE A 40 15.88 14.72 15.29
N GLN A 41 16.27 13.55 15.80
CA GLN A 41 17.38 13.41 16.77
C GLN A 41 18.65 14.09 16.26
N LYS A 42 19.00 13.88 14.98
CA LYS A 42 20.18 14.48 14.36
C LYS A 42 20.08 15.99 14.19
N ILE A 43 18.92 16.51 13.75
CA ILE A 43 18.71 17.95 13.51
C ILE A 43 18.68 18.73 14.82
N LEU A 44 17.99 18.20 15.83
CA LEU A 44 17.85 18.85 17.13
C LEU A 44 19.06 18.62 18.05
N ASN A 45 19.97 17.73 17.65
CA ASN A 45 21.14 17.32 18.45
C ASN A 45 20.75 16.84 19.87
N VAL A 46 19.68 16.05 19.95
CA VAL A 46 19.17 15.47 21.21
C VAL A 46 19.05 13.96 21.09
N VAL A 47 19.31 13.25 22.20
CA VAL A 47 19.23 11.78 22.27
C VAL A 47 17.77 11.31 22.20
N GLU A 48 16.86 12.03 22.82
CA GLU A 48 15.44 11.72 22.84
C GLU A 48 14.63 13.02 22.74
N HIS A 49 13.50 12.97 22.03
CA HIS A 49 12.61 14.11 21.88
C HIS A 49 11.14 13.66 21.96
N ASN A 50 10.31 14.51 22.57
CA ASN A 50 8.86 14.29 22.66
C ASN A 50 8.08 14.96 21.52
N HIS A 51 8.75 15.55 20.54
CA HIS A 51 8.07 16.17 19.40
C HIS A 51 7.28 15.14 18.60
N HIS A 52 5.96 15.35 18.54
CA HIS A 52 5.05 14.54 17.73
C HIS A 52 5.21 14.86 16.24
N SER A 53 5.98 14.04 15.54
CA SER A 53 6.26 14.15 14.10
C SER A 53 5.16 13.58 13.20
N TRP A 54 3.91 13.51 13.68
CA TRP A 54 2.86 12.75 12.99
C TRP A 54 2.57 13.27 11.57
N TRP A 55 2.62 14.58 11.36
CA TRP A 55 2.51 15.19 10.03
C TRP A 55 3.64 14.74 9.11
N PHE A 56 4.89 14.74 9.58
CA PHE A 56 6.03 14.27 8.81
C PHE A 56 5.95 12.77 8.50
N ASP A 57 5.42 11.98 9.43
CA ASP A 57 5.21 10.55 9.24
C ASP A 57 4.15 10.30 8.17
N ILE A 58 2.99 10.98 8.24
CA ILE A 58 1.93 10.86 7.23
C ILE A 58 2.43 11.36 5.87
N SER A 59 3.11 12.50 5.81
CA SER A 59 3.69 12.99 4.54
C SER A 59 4.67 11.99 3.94
N GLY A 60 5.52 11.35 4.77
CA GLY A 60 6.43 10.31 4.31
C GLY A 60 5.72 9.05 3.82
N VAL A 61 4.64 8.63 4.48
CA VAL A 61 3.82 7.49 4.06
C VAL A 61 3.10 7.80 2.75
N LEU A 62 2.45 8.95 2.63
CA LEU A 62 1.78 9.39 1.41
C LEU A 62 2.76 9.55 0.24
N PHE A 63 3.96 10.07 0.49
CA PHE A 63 5.00 10.15 -0.54
C PHE A 63 5.36 8.77 -1.10
N ILE A 64 5.55 7.78 -0.22
CA ILE A 64 5.84 6.41 -0.65
C ILE A 64 4.63 5.79 -1.37
N ALA A 65 3.41 6.03 -0.86
CA ALA A 65 2.18 5.58 -1.51
C ALA A 65 2.09 6.12 -2.94
N TYR A 66 2.12 7.43 -3.14
CA TYR A 66 2.01 8.03 -4.47
C TYR A 66 3.20 7.68 -5.38
N ALA A 67 4.40 7.47 -4.84
CA ALA A 67 5.52 6.96 -5.62
C ALA A 67 5.23 5.54 -6.13
N TRP A 68 4.66 4.67 -5.29
CA TRP A 68 4.22 3.34 -5.71
C TRP A 68 3.09 3.41 -6.74
N GLU A 69 2.03 4.17 -6.48
CA GLU A 69 0.92 4.38 -7.44
C GLU A 69 1.42 4.84 -8.81
N THR A 70 2.40 5.76 -8.82
CA THR A 70 3.00 6.22 -10.07
C THR A 70 3.73 5.10 -10.79
N LEU A 71 4.51 4.29 -10.07
CA LEU A 71 5.20 3.14 -10.66
C LEU A 71 4.20 2.12 -11.20
N GLU A 72 3.18 1.77 -10.42
CA GLU A 72 2.14 0.84 -10.81
C GLU A 72 1.43 1.29 -12.09
N HIS A 73 1.07 2.57 -12.19
CA HIS A 73 0.46 3.11 -13.41
C HIS A 73 1.35 2.92 -14.65
N TYR A 74 2.67 3.07 -14.52
CA TYR A 74 3.58 2.80 -15.63
C TYR A 74 3.67 1.30 -15.97
N LEU A 75 3.57 0.42 -14.98
CA LEU A 75 3.54 -1.02 -15.20
C LEU A 75 2.23 -1.44 -15.91
N GLU A 76 1.10 -0.87 -15.50
CA GLU A 76 -0.22 -1.10 -16.11
C GLU A 76 -0.33 -0.61 -17.55
N THR A 77 0.39 0.45 -17.90
CA THR A 77 0.41 1.00 -19.27
C THR A 77 1.40 0.28 -20.19
N GLY A 78 2.05 -0.78 -19.70
CA GLY A 78 2.93 -1.64 -20.48
C GLY A 78 4.36 -1.13 -20.64
N LEU A 79 4.79 -0.13 -19.85
CA LEU A 79 6.17 0.38 -19.89
C LEU A 79 7.21 -0.70 -19.56
N ALA A 80 6.81 -1.71 -18.77
CA ALA A 80 7.64 -2.87 -18.41
C ALA A 80 7.39 -4.11 -19.30
N GLY A 81 6.69 -3.96 -20.43
CA GLY A 81 6.39 -5.02 -21.38
C GLY A 81 5.00 -5.64 -21.21
N SER A 82 4.54 -6.29 -22.28
CA SER A 82 3.17 -6.81 -22.40
C SER A 82 2.82 -7.91 -21.39
N HIS A 83 3.82 -8.66 -20.90
CA HIS A 83 3.58 -9.67 -19.88
C HIS A 83 3.17 -9.04 -18.54
N VAL A 84 3.81 -7.94 -18.16
CA VAL A 84 3.51 -7.21 -16.92
C VAL A 84 2.16 -6.49 -17.06
N GLU A 85 1.94 -5.81 -18.19
CA GLU A 85 0.66 -5.20 -18.54
C GLU A 85 -0.50 -6.21 -18.42
N TYR A 86 -0.33 -7.40 -19.01
CA TYR A 86 -1.31 -8.46 -18.93
C TYR A 86 -1.52 -8.91 -17.48
N TRP A 87 -0.47 -9.07 -16.69
CA TRP A 87 -0.63 -9.44 -15.27
C TRP A 87 -1.46 -8.41 -14.49
N PHE A 88 -1.33 -7.11 -14.79
CA PHE A 88 -2.10 -6.06 -14.12
C PHE A 88 -3.58 -6.00 -14.54
N GLN A 89 -3.96 -6.52 -15.70
CA GLN A 89 -5.35 -6.54 -16.23
C GLN A 89 -6.01 -5.15 -16.34
N GLY A 90 -5.23 -4.17 -16.81
CA GLY A 90 -5.72 -2.83 -17.12
C GLY A 90 -5.44 -1.80 -16.04
N VAL A 91 -5.85 -0.56 -16.34
CA VAL A 91 -5.56 0.62 -15.52
C VAL A 91 -6.55 0.74 -14.37
N GLU A 92 -6.01 0.98 -13.20
CA GLU A 92 -6.80 1.16 -11.98
C GLU A 92 -7.70 2.40 -12.01
N PHE A 93 -8.86 2.26 -11.38
CA PHE A 93 -9.85 3.32 -11.24
C PHE A 93 -9.29 4.47 -10.42
N TRP A 94 -9.45 5.70 -10.93
CA TRP A 94 -8.81 6.89 -10.35
C TRP A 94 -9.07 7.10 -8.85
N PRO A 95 -10.26 6.82 -8.26
CA PRO A 95 -10.47 6.97 -6.83
C PRO A 95 -9.72 5.91 -6.01
N ASN A 96 -9.54 4.69 -6.56
CA ASN A 96 -8.75 3.67 -5.86
C ASN A 96 -7.30 4.16 -5.73
N ARG A 97 -6.68 4.43 -6.88
CA ARG A 97 -5.31 4.92 -7.03
C ARG A 97 -5.02 6.21 -6.25
N LEU A 98 -5.86 7.23 -6.40
CA LEU A 98 -5.54 8.57 -5.87
C LEU A 98 -5.99 8.78 -4.43
N ILE A 99 -6.98 8.00 -3.96
CA ILE A 99 -7.61 8.21 -2.66
C ILE A 99 -7.48 6.95 -1.81
N THR A 100 -8.08 5.84 -2.23
CA THR A 100 -8.23 4.68 -1.36
C THR A 100 -6.91 4.04 -0.97
N ASP A 101 -6.07 3.69 -1.94
CA ASP A 101 -4.83 2.96 -1.67
C ASP A 101 -3.84 3.77 -0.82
N PRO A 102 -3.60 5.07 -1.11
CA PRO A 102 -2.84 5.93 -0.20
C PRO A 102 -3.45 6.02 1.20
N LEU A 103 -4.77 6.07 1.32
CA LEU A 103 -5.44 6.10 2.63
C LEU A 103 -5.32 4.77 3.37
N MET A 104 -5.30 3.63 2.67
CA MET A 104 -5.06 2.32 3.29
C MET A 104 -3.65 2.23 3.86
N LEU A 105 -2.64 2.79 3.17
CA LEU A 105 -1.28 2.89 3.71
C LEU A 105 -1.24 3.74 4.98
N VAL A 106 -1.92 4.89 4.98
CA VAL A 106 -2.03 5.77 6.16
C VAL A 106 -2.78 5.08 7.31
N LEU A 107 -3.88 4.38 7.01
CA LEU A 107 -4.63 3.60 8.00
C LEU A 107 -3.74 2.53 8.63
N GLY A 108 -2.93 1.84 7.83
CA GLY A 108 -1.95 0.88 8.30
C GLY A 108 -0.93 1.49 9.25
N TYR A 109 -0.41 2.68 8.94
CA TYR A 109 0.46 3.44 9.85
C TYR A 109 -0.25 3.77 11.18
N ILE A 110 -1.50 4.24 11.14
CA ILE A 110 -2.28 4.57 12.34
C ILE A 110 -2.48 3.33 13.21
N ILE A 111 -2.79 2.19 12.61
CA ILE A 111 -2.90 0.89 13.31
C ILE A 111 -1.57 0.51 13.95
N ALA A 112 -0.46 0.57 13.19
CA ALA A 112 0.86 0.20 13.69
C ALA A 112 1.33 1.10 14.86
N LYS A 113 0.90 2.36 14.90
CA LYS A 113 1.18 3.28 16.02
C LYS A 113 0.52 2.80 17.32
N LYS A 114 -0.69 2.25 17.23
CA LYS A 114 -1.45 1.75 18.40
C LYS A 114 -1.09 0.30 18.75
N TYR A 115 -0.85 -0.54 17.74
CA TYR A 115 -0.67 -1.98 17.86
C TYR A 115 0.61 -2.43 17.15
N SER A 116 1.76 -2.04 17.69
CA SER A 116 3.08 -2.33 17.09
C SER A 116 3.39 -3.82 16.94
N PHE A 117 2.80 -4.68 17.76
CA PHE A 117 2.96 -6.13 17.65
C PHE A 117 2.39 -6.70 16.34
N LEU A 118 1.46 -5.99 15.67
CA LEU A 118 0.87 -6.41 14.39
C LEU A 118 1.80 -6.23 13.19
N ILE A 119 2.91 -5.50 13.34
CA ILE A 119 3.83 -5.22 12.23
C ILE A 119 4.43 -6.52 11.67
N TRP A 120 4.89 -7.43 12.53
CA TRP A 120 5.49 -8.68 12.09
C TRP A 120 4.49 -9.63 11.42
N PRO A 121 3.29 -9.87 11.99
CA PRO A 121 2.22 -10.57 11.29
C PRO A 121 1.89 -9.93 9.94
N ALA A 122 1.77 -8.60 9.87
CA ALA A 122 1.45 -7.92 8.62
C ALA A 122 2.52 -8.10 7.55
N ARG A 123 3.81 -8.06 7.92
CA ARG A 123 4.91 -8.38 7.00
C ARG A 123 4.83 -9.78 6.46
N PHE A 124 4.59 -10.74 7.34
CA PHE A 124 4.49 -12.14 6.95
C PHE A 124 3.31 -12.34 5.99
N LEU A 125 2.14 -11.81 6.34
CA LEU A 125 0.95 -11.89 5.49
C LEU A 125 1.14 -11.18 4.15
N SER A 126 1.74 -9.99 4.14
CA SER A 126 2.02 -9.24 2.90
C SER A 126 2.98 -10.00 1.98
N VAL A 127 4.07 -10.56 2.52
CA VAL A 127 4.99 -11.39 1.74
C VAL A 127 4.29 -12.63 1.17
N VAL A 128 3.49 -13.32 1.97
CA VAL A 128 2.70 -14.48 1.50
C VAL A 128 1.71 -14.04 0.42
N TRP A 129 1.02 -12.92 0.61
CA TRP A 129 0.05 -12.36 -0.33
C TRP A 129 0.70 -12.08 -1.68
N LEU A 130 1.85 -11.39 -1.68
CA LEU A 130 2.63 -11.10 -2.88
C LEU A 130 3.13 -12.36 -3.57
N ILE A 131 3.66 -13.33 -2.81
CA ILE A 131 4.15 -14.59 -3.40
C ILE A 131 3.02 -15.32 -4.12
N VAL A 132 1.85 -15.41 -3.50
CA VAL A 132 0.69 -16.08 -4.09
C VAL A 132 0.23 -15.34 -5.34
N HIS A 133 0.03 -14.03 -5.29
CA HIS A 133 -0.52 -13.26 -6.41
C HIS A 133 0.45 -13.12 -7.59
N ILE A 134 1.75 -13.06 -7.33
CA ILE A 134 2.76 -12.87 -8.38
C ILE A 134 3.16 -14.20 -9.03
N PHE A 135 3.37 -15.26 -8.24
CA PHE A 135 3.96 -16.51 -8.75
C PHE A 135 2.96 -17.66 -8.95
N ILE A 136 1.79 -17.59 -8.32
CA ILE A 136 0.80 -18.69 -8.37
C ILE A 136 -0.41 -18.27 -9.21
N LEU A 137 -0.92 -17.05 -9.03
CA LEU A 137 -2.09 -16.58 -9.76
C LEU A 137 -1.72 -16.09 -11.17
N PRO A 138 -2.60 -16.30 -12.16
CA PRO A 138 -2.32 -15.92 -13.55
C PRO A 138 -2.26 -14.40 -13.77
N HIS A 139 -2.99 -13.62 -12.96
CA HIS A 139 -3.00 -12.17 -12.99
C HIS A 139 -3.45 -11.58 -11.64
N SER A 140 -3.22 -10.28 -11.46
CA SER A 140 -3.42 -9.55 -10.21
C SER A 140 -4.86 -9.59 -9.69
N MET A 141 -5.84 -9.62 -10.60
CA MET A 141 -7.27 -9.62 -10.28
C MET A 141 -7.93 -10.99 -10.20
N TYR A 142 -7.16 -12.08 -10.36
CA TYR A 142 -7.73 -13.42 -10.50
C TYR A 142 -8.52 -13.88 -9.26
N LEU A 143 -8.03 -13.54 -8.06
CA LEU A 143 -8.75 -13.85 -6.83
C LEU A 143 -10.11 -13.13 -6.77
N GLN A 144 -10.15 -11.87 -7.17
CA GLN A 144 -11.39 -11.08 -7.21
C GLN A 144 -12.38 -11.66 -8.21
N GLU A 145 -11.92 -12.08 -9.40
CA GLU A 145 -12.78 -12.75 -10.38
C GLU A 145 -13.38 -14.04 -9.85
N ILE A 146 -12.64 -14.81 -9.04
CA ILE A 146 -13.17 -16.03 -8.41
C ILE A 146 -14.24 -15.67 -7.36
N LEU A 147 -14.03 -14.62 -6.57
CA LEU A 147 -14.96 -14.20 -5.51
C LEU A 147 -16.30 -13.68 -6.04
N PHE A 148 -16.31 -13.14 -7.27
CA PHE A 148 -17.49 -12.55 -7.91
C PHE A 148 -18.16 -13.45 -8.97
N LYS A 149 -17.66 -14.69 -9.16
CA LYS A 149 -18.34 -15.74 -9.93
C LYS A 149 -19.43 -16.41 -9.10
#